data_AF-A0A815EJ14-F1
#
_entry.id   AF-A0A815EJ14-F1
#
_cell.length_a   1.000
_cell.length_b   1.000
_cell.length_c   1.000
_cell.angle_alpha   90.00
_cell.angle_beta   90.00
_cell.angle_gamma   90.00
#
_symmetry.space_group_name_H-M   'P 1'
#
loop_
_entity.id
_entity.type
_entity.pdbx_description
1 polymer ?
#
loop_
_entity_poly.entity_id
_entity_poly.type
_entity_poly.pdbx_seq_one_letter_code
_entity_poly.pdbx_strand_id
1 'polypeptide(L)'
;MNLTATNLYNRTIFVDEYDIRYAYEMENLFPNDWHNLIQRLKNDIDGPLMSLVYQYYTKSYADGNECDHSCRRGLLCDFVTARSEDPHSCDAIPN
;
A
#
# COMPACT_ATOMS: atom_id res chain seq x y z
N MET A 1 -8.17 -6.71 12.19
CA MET A 1 -8.39 -6.97 13.64
C MET A 1 -7.49 -6.04 14.43
N ASN A 2 -8.07 -5.16 15.24
CA ASN A 2 -7.27 -4.25 16.07
C ASN A 2 -6.88 -4.98 17.37
N LEU A 3 -5.58 -5.26 17.53
CA LEU A 3 -5.04 -6.00 18.67
C LEU A 3 -5.19 -5.22 19.98
N THR A 4 -4.97 -3.90 19.95
CA THR A 4 -5.12 -3.02 21.12
C THR A 4 -6.54 -3.07 21.67
N ALA A 5 -7.54 -2.94 20.80
CA ALA A 5 -8.95 -3.03 21.20
C ALA A 5 -9.31 -4.45 21.68
N THR A 6 -8.86 -5.49 20.95
CA THR A 6 -9.12 -6.89 21.32
C THR A 6 -8.57 -7.23 22.71
N ASN A 7 -7.35 -6.77 23.02
CA ASN A 7 -6.71 -6.97 24.32
C ASN A 7 -7.43 -6.17 25.42
N LEU A 8 -7.85 -4.94 25.14
CA LEU A 8 -8.58 -4.10 26.11
C LEU A 8 -9.93 -4.73 26.52
N TYR A 9 -10.67 -5.27 25.55
CA TYR A 9 -12.00 -5.87 25.79
C TYR A 9 -11.97 -7.37 26.08
N ASN A 10 -10.80 -8.01 26.04
CA ASN A 10 -10.59 -9.46 26.15
C ASN A 10 -11.55 -10.26 25.23
N ARG A 11 -11.77 -9.74 24.02
CA ARG A 11 -12.68 -10.31 23.02
C ARG A 11 -12.18 -9.95 21.63
N THR A 12 -12.11 -10.95 20.76
CA THR A 12 -11.76 -10.74 19.35
C THR A 12 -12.86 -9.95 18.63
N ILE A 13 -12.48 -8.81 18.04
CA ILE A 13 -13.35 -7.97 17.22
C ILE A 13 -12.74 -7.85 15.82
N PHE A 14 -13.46 -8.39 14.83
CA PHE A 14 -13.16 -8.20 13.42
C PHE A 14 -14.01 -7.06 12.88
N VAL A 15 -13.36 -6.13 12.17
CA VAL A 15 -13.97 -5.01 11.47
C VAL A 15 -13.38 -4.95 10.08
N ASP A 16 -14.18 -4.52 9.11
CA ASP A 16 -13.70 -4.24 7.77
C ASP A 16 -12.70 -3.09 7.82
N GLU A 17 -11.51 -3.32 7.25
CA GLU A 17 -10.44 -2.32 7.25
C GLU A 17 -10.66 -1.29 6.14
N TYR A 18 -10.91 -1.76 4.91
CA TYR A 18 -11.23 -0.91 3.77
C TYR A 18 -11.84 -1.72 2.61
N ASP A 19 -12.60 -1.04 1.73
CA ASP A 19 -12.89 -1.52 0.38
C ASP A 19 -11.92 -0.86 -0.58
N ILE A 20 -11.19 -1.67 -1.35
CA ILE A 20 -10.13 -1.20 -2.25
C ILE A 20 -10.63 -0.27 -3.36
N ARG A 21 -11.81 -0.53 -3.91
CA ARG A 21 -12.40 0.29 -4.98
C ARG A 21 -12.76 1.65 -4.46
N TYR A 22 -13.28 1.71 -3.22
CA TYR A 22 -13.59 2.97 -2.57
C TYR A 22 -12.31 3.71 -2.14
N ALA A 23 -11.37 3.03 -1.48
CA ALA A 23 -10.16 3.65 -0.93
C ALA A 23 -9.22 4.21 -2.01
N TYR A 24 -9.10 3.51 -3.15
CA TYR A 24 -8.22 3.91 -4.24
C TYR A 24 -8.96 4.41 -5.47
N GLU A 25 -10.28 4.60 -5.38
CA GLU A 25 -11.11 5.09 -6.49
C GLU A 25 -10.95 4.23 -7.76
N MET A 26 -10.91 2.91 -7.59
CA MET A 26 -10.79 1.96 -8.70
C MET A 26 -12.17 1.56 -9.18
N GLU A 27 -12.41 1.64 -10.49
CA GLU A 27 -13.68 1.21 -11.08
C GLU A 27 -13.83 -0.31 -10.99
N ASN A 28 -12.77 -1.03 -11.34
CA ASN A 28 -12.70 -2.49 -11.35
C ASN A 28 -11.37 -2.98 -10.79
N LEU A 29 -11.20 -4.30 -10.70
CA LEU A 29 -9.98 -4.94 -10.20
C LEU A 29 -9.19 -5.67 -11.29
N PHE A 30 -9.37 -5.24 -12.55
CA PHE A 30 -8.62 -5.81 -13.66
C PHE A 30 -7.16 -5.33 -13.64
N PRO A 31 -6.22 -6.07 -14.26
CA PRO A 31 -4.80 -5.69 -14.27
C PRO A 31 -4.54 -4.25 -14.72
N ASN A 32 -5.37 -3.72 -15.63
CA ASN A 32 -5.25 -2.34 -16.11
C ASN A 32 -5.55 -1.30 -15.01
N ASP A 33 -6.54 -1.54 -14.15
CA ASP A 33 -6.85 -0.65 -13.03
C ASP A 33 -5.71 -0.64 -12.00
N TRP A 34 -5.12 -1.81 -11.73
CA TRP A 34 -3.91 -1.91 -10.89
C TRP A 34 -2.74 -1.15 -11.51
N HIS A 35 -2.53 -1.27 -12.83
CA HIS A 35 -1.52 -0.51 -13.53
C HIS A 35 -1.75 1.00 -13.40
N ASN A 36 -2.99 1.47 -13.54
CA ASN A 36 -3.35 2.88 -13.37
C ASN A 36 -3.09 3.37 -11.93
N LEU A 37 -3.41 2.54 -10.93
CA LEU A 37 -3.08 2.84 -9.53
C LEU A 37 -1.57 3.00 -9.34
N ILE A 38 -0.75 2.11 -9.90
CA ILE A 38 0.71 2.21 -9.84
C ILE A 38 1.21 3.53 -10.46
N GLN A 39 0.67 3.95 -11.60
CA GLN A 39 1.06 5.25 -12.20
C GLN A 39 0.68 6.43 -11.30
N ARG A 40 -0.48 6.39 -10.64
CA ARG A 40 -0.88 7.41 -9.66
C ARG A 40 0.07 7.42 -8.46
N LEU A 41 0.43 6.25 -7.94
CA LEU A 41 1.38 6.11 -6.82
C LEU A 41 2.78 6.62 -7.17
N LYS A 42 3.25 6.42 -8.41
CA LYS A 42 4.52 7.00 -8.87
C LYS A 42 4.52 8.53 -8.80
N ASN A 43 3.41 9.16 -9.20
CA ASN A 43 3.26 10.61 -9.17
C ASN A 43 3.01 11.16 -7.74
N ASP A 44 2.54 10.30 -6.84
CA ASP A 44 2.22 10.64 -5.45
C ASP A 44 3.12 9.89 -4.46
N ILE A 45 4.37 9.61 -4.85
CA ILE A 45 5.26 8.74 -4.08
C ILE A 45 5.49 9.23 -2.65
N ASP A 46 5.49 10.54 -2.44
CA ASP A 46 5.59 11.17 -1.12
C ASP A 46 4.28 11.76 -0.58
N GLY A 47 3.17 11.46 -1.24
CA GLY A 47 1.89 12.07 -0.97
C GLY A 47 0.91 11.20 -0.18
N PRO A 48 -0.33 11.67 -0.06
CA PRO A 48 -1.35 11.04 0.77
C PRO A 48 -1.84 9.69 0.23
N LEU A 49 -1.86 9.47 -1.09
CA LEU A 49 -2.27 8.20 -1.68
C LEU A 49 -1.24 7.11 -1.36
N MET A 50 0.06 7.41 -1.48
CA MET A 50 1.10 6.45 -1.09
C MET A 50 1.11 6.22 0.42
N SER A 51 0.85 7.25 1.22
CA SER A 51 0.69 7.12 2.68
C SER A 51 -0.49 6.21 3.05
N LEU A 52 -1.61 6.34 2.34
CA LEU A 52 -2.79 5.48 2.52
C LEU A 52 -2.48 4.01 2.14
N VAL A 53 -1.77 3.81 1.02
CA VAL A 53 -1.31 2.47 0.62
C VAL A 53 -0.40 1.86 1.70
N TYR A 54 0.55 2.62 2.23
CA TYR A 54 1.43 2.15 3.29
C TYR A 54 0.67 1.81 4.58
N GLN A 55 -0.34 2.62 4.94
CA GLN A 55 -1.21 2.34 6.08
C GLN A 55 -1.91 0.98 5.91
N TYR A 56 -2.54 0.71 4.75
CA TYR A 56 -3.23 -0.56 4.53
C TYR A 56 -2.29 -1.74 4.28
N TYR A 57 -1.08 -1.50 3.78
CA TYR A 57 -0.01 -2.49 3.69
C TYR A 57 0.39 -3.00 5.08
N THR A 58 0.54 -2.08 6.05
CA THR A 58 0.88 -2.37 7.44
C THR A 58 -0.33 -2.73 8.32
N LYS A 59 -1.51 -2.95 7.73
CA LYS A 59 -2.74 -3.27 8.47
C LYS A 59 -3.10 -2.23 9.54
N SER A 60 -2.91 -0.96 9.18
CA SER A 60 -3.12 0.22 10.02
C SER A 60 -2.22 0.27 11.26
N TYR A 61 -1.08 -0.45 11.24
CA TYR A 61 -0.11 -0.45 12.33
C TYR A 61 1.33 -0.63 11.81
N ALA A 62 2.09 0.47 11.75
CA ALA A 62 3.50 0.48 11.34
C ALA A 62 4.50 0.43 12.51
N ASP A 63 4.03 0.13 13.74
CA ASP A 63 4.85 0.10 14.96
C ASP A 63 5.66 1.39 15.20
N GLY A 64 5.10 2.53 14.81
CA GLY A 64 5.77 3.83 14.92
C GLY A 64 6.87 4.09 13.88
N ASN A 65 7.12 3.16 12.95
CA ASN A 65 8.04 3.39 11.84
C ASN A 65 7.37 4.25 10.76
N GLU A 66 8.01 5.37 10.42
CA GLU A 66 7.63 6.15 9.26
C GLU A 66 8.32 5.57 8.02
N CYS A 67 7.53 5.34 6.95
CA CYS A 67 8.07 4.96 5.66
C CYS A 67 8.50 6.21 4.92
N ASP A 68 9.81 6.45 4.87
CA ASP A 68 10.43 7.53 4.12
C ASP A 68 10.38 7.29 2.60
N HIS A 69 10.92 8.23 1.82
CA HIS A 69 10.93 8.12 0.36
C HIS A 69 11.54 6.79 -0.12
N SER A 70 12.67 6.37 0.46
CA SER A 70 13.37 5.14 0.09
C SER A 70 12.51 3.91 0.34
N CYS A 71 11.86 3.85 1.50
CA CYS A 71 10.90 2.81 1.84
C CYS A 71 9.72 2.78 0.87
N ARG A 72 9.14 3.94 0.52
CA ARG A 72 8.00 4.04 -0.40
C ARG A 72 8.38 3.60 -1.80
N ARG A 73 9.55 4.02 -2.29
CA ARG A 73 10.12 3.57 -3.56
C ARG A 73 10.31 2.06 -3.59
N GLY A 74 10.87 1.48 -2.52
CA GLY A 74 11.05 0.03 -2.38
C GLY A 74 9.71 -0.70 -2.45
N LEU A 75 8.72 -0.26 -1.67
CA LEU A 75 7.38 -0.85 -1.68
C LEU A 75 6.72 -0.79 -3.07
N LEU A 76 6.84 0.34 -3.76
CA LEU A 76 6.30 0.49 -5.11
C LEU A 76 7.03 -0.40 -6.13
N CYS A 77 8.33 -0.61 -5.95
CA CYS A 77 9.13 -1.53 -6.76
C CYS A 77 8.67 -2.98 -6.56
N ASP A 78 8.39 -3.38 -5.32
CA ASP A 78 7.86 -4.72 -5.01
C ASP A 78 6.50 -4.97 -5.68
N PHE A 79 5.64 -3.95 -5.79
CA PHE A 79 4.35 -4.09 -6.49
C PHE A 79 4.48 -4.27 -8.00
N VAL A 80 5.51 -3.68 -8.62
CA VAL A 80 5.72 -3.76 -10.08
C VAL A 80 6.45 -5.04 -10.48
N THR A 81 7.30 -5.56 -9.59
CA THR A 81 8.16 -6.71 -9.88
C THR A 81 7.38 -8.02 -9.78
N ALA A 82 6.88 -8.51 -10.91
CA ALA A 82 6.24 -9.83 -11.01
C ALA A 82 7.20 -10.94 -11.47
N ARG A 83 8.42 -10.58 -11.88
CA ARG A 83 9.44 -11.50 -12.40
C ARG A 83 10.69 -11.41 -11.52
N SER A 84 11.16 -12.56 -11.05
CA SER A 84 12.43 -12.64 -10.32
C SER A 84 13.60 -12.21 -11.22
N GLU A 85 14.58 -11.54 -10.63
CA GLU A 85 15.82 -11.09 -11.29
C GLU A 85 15.57 -10.20 -12.53
N ASP A 86 14.57 -9.32 -12.46
CA ASP A 86 14.32 -8.30 -13.49
C ASP A 86 14.74 -6.91 -12.99
N PRO A 87 16.02 -6.53 -13.17
CA PRO A 87 16.59 -5.30 -12.58
C PRO A 87 15.98 -4.03 -13.16
N HIS A 88 15.31 -4.10 -14.32
CA HIS A 88 14.76 -2.94 -15.02
C HIS A 88 13.31 -2.64 -14.65
N SER A 89 12.66 -3.51 -13.86
CA SER A 89 11.24 -3.36 -13.47
C SER A 89 10.96 -2.03 -12.75
N CYS A 90 11.96 -1.49 -12.06
CA CYS A 90 11.82 -0.33 -11.18
C CYS A 90 12.50 0.94 -11.70
N ASP A 91 13.07 0.89 -12.92
CA ASP A 91 13.75 2.04 -13.55
C ASP A 91 12.80 3.22 -13.77
N ALA A 92 11.52 2.93 -13.99
CA ALA A 92 10.48 3.92 -14.23
C ALA A 92 9.82 4.47 -12.95
N ILE A 93 10.37 4.18 -11.76
CA ILE A 93 9.93 4.80 -10.50
C ILE A 93 10.89 5.98 -10.20
N PRO A 94 10.42 7.12 -9.69
CA PRO A 94 11.30 8.24 -9.27
C PRO A 94 12.25 7.86 -8.13
N ASN A 95 13.46 8.43 -8.13
CA ASN A 95 14.45 8.29 -7.06
C ASN A 95 14.25 9.30 -5.94
#